data_AF-A0A0E3SZ77-F1
#
_entry.id   AF-A0A0E3SZ77-F1
#
_cell.length_a   1.000
_cell.length_b   1.000
_cell.length_c   1.000
_cell.angle_alpha   90.00
_cell.angle_beta   90.00
_cell.angle_gamma   90.00
#
_symmetry.space_group_name_H-M   'P 1'
#
loop_
_entity.id
_entity.type
_entity.pdbx_description
1 polymer ?
#
loop_
_entity_poly.entity_id
_entity_poly.type
_entity_poly.pdbx_seq_one_letter_code
_entity_poly.pdbx_strand_id
1 'polypeptide(L)'
;MSIILSWLDLPKSISSSSYNLSPKIQRLSLSNRFYSTSSVDKNILDVDNLDQIESIKFDSLEQGCEEIKFKYLGVSGVYKLINKNDPNLFYIGSSNNLSRRMEEYNKLTKGLRKPHSSSELEISKTSALNWKLEFLYITTPQTSLVYEQYAILKFKPTINSNLSVIPRINPQWGNNLNNAIATIEKLLSLFTEGSEGYNRINVFLKTFKLANGLDYTPEDADNKYYCFLVFVYNITSPHGRPVVYSSINRALKGLQISHSTLLNYINNKYLFNSNLVLSFESLVEEDFAEYQERPTGDSQLRKHIVVYNQDNERVAEFKSGREMARYFQIDGKVARLAIAKGEYLDFLLVSKDVSFRQTIYVFDSDTKEILAKFLGVSKALKYAKVNFYTLKSLIEKGNSYNGKIYSYKDKI
;
A
#
# COMPACT_ATOMS: atom_id res chain seq x y z
N MET A 1 20.28 -9.38 64.44
CA MET A 1 20.50 -8.36 63.39
C MET A 1 20.55 -9.10 62.06
N SER A 2 19.41 -9.59 61.56
CA SER A 2 18.32 -8.87 60.84
C SER A 2 18.64 -8.72 59.36
N ILE A 3 18.04 -9.58 58.50
CA ILE A 3 16.87 -9.33 57.61
C ILE A 3 17.36 -8.97 56.18
N ILE A 4 17.39 -9.90 55.22
CA ILE A 4 16.31 -10.39 54.31
C ILE A 4 15.76 -9.28 53.38
N LEU A 5 15.99 -9.41 52.07
CA LEU A 5 14.95 -9.60 51.03
C LEU A 5 15.55 -9.57 49.61
N SER A 6 15.64 -10.78 49.06
CA SER A 6 15.37 -11.09 47.66
C SER A 6 13.92 -10.72 47.30
N TRP A 7 13.49 -11.02 46.07
CA TRP A 7 12.21 -10.71 45.41
C TRP A 7 12.25 -9.47 44.53
N LEU A 8 12.48 -9.70 43.23
CA LEU A 8 11.42 -9.50 42.25
C LEU A 8 11.73 -10.29 40.98
N ASP A 9 10.75 -11.09 40.60
CA ASP A 9 10.75 -12.08 39.55
C ASP A 9 11.11 -11.52 38.17
N LEU A 10 12.06 -12.19 37.50
CA LEU A 10 12.14 -12.20 36.04
C LEU A 10 10.87 -12.87 35.49
N PRO A 11 10.07 -12.19 34.64
CA PRO A 11 9.04 -12.88 33.89
C PRO A 11 9.70 -13.77 32.83
N LYS A 12 9.39 -15.06 32.97
CA LYS A 12 9.58 -16.16 32.03
C LYS A 12 9.51 -15.73 30.57
N SER A 13 10.44 -16.27 29.79
CA SER A 13 10.34 -16.40 28.35
C SER A 13 8.91 -16.82 27.96
N ILE A 14 8.20 -15.93 27.29
CA ILE A 14 7.02 -16.33 26.52
C ILE A 14 7.58 -17.00 25.27
N SER A 15 7.71 -18.33 25.34
CA SER A 15 7.82 -19.17 24.17
C SER A 15 6.65 -18.86 23.26
N SER A 16 6.91 -18.25 22.10
CA SER A 16 5.95 -18.31 21.00
C SER A 16 5.73 -19.80 20.71
N SER A 17 4.51 -20.28 20.88
CA SER A 17 4.12 -21.64 20.54
C SER A 17 4.38 -21.88 19.05
N SER A 18 5.55 -22.42 18.73
CA SER A 18 5.75 -23.14 17.48
C SER A 18 4.86 -24.35 17.55
N TYR A 19 3.80 -24.38 16.75
CA TYR A 19 3.12 -25.62 16.45
C TYR A 19 4.16 -26.54 15.81
N ASN A 20 4.71 -27.46 16.61
CA ASN A 20 5.54 -28.56 16.15
C ASN A 20 4.67 -29.49 15.31
N LEU A 21 4.51 -29.14 14.04
CA LEU A 21 4.01 -30.05 13.03
C LEU A 21 5.07 -31.13 12.81
N SER A 22 4.64 -32.39 12.91
CA SER A 22 5.46 -33.58 12.71
C SER A 22 6.37 -33.47 11.47
N PRO A 23 7.64 -33.92 11.52
CA PRO A 23 8.55 -33.95 10.37
C PRO A 23 7.99 -34.69 9.13
N LYS A 24 7.00 -35.57 9.32
CA LYS A 24 6.28 -36.22 8.21
C LYS A 24 5.34 -35.28 7.45
N ILE A 25 4.84 -34.21 8.06
CA ILE A 25 3.97 -33.20 7.43
C ILE A 25 4.81 -32.17 6.66
N GLN A 26 6.00 -31.81 7.16
CA GLN A 26 6.94 -30.93 6.44
C GLN A 26 7.46 -31.56 5.14
N ARG A 27 7.59 -32.89 5.07
CA ARG A 27 7.94 -33.57 3.81
C ARG A 27 6.81 -33.59 2.77
N LEU A 28 5.55 -33.45 3.19
CA LEU A 28 4.40 -33.36 2.27
C LEU A 28 4.17 -31.94 1.74
N SER A 29 4.63 -30.89 2.44
CA SER A 29 4.62 -29.51 1.91
C SER A 29 5.78 -29.22 0.95
N LEU A 30 6.81 -30.07 0.94
CA LEU A 30 7.97 -30.02 0.05
C LEU A 30 7.76 -30.78 -1.27
N SER A 31 6.58 -31.36 -1.52
CA SER A 31 6.26 -31.81 -2.88
C SER A 31 6.09 -30.55 -3.74
N ASN A 32 7.10 -30.27 -4.57
CA ASN A 32 7.04 -29.30 -5.65
C ASN A 32 5.65 -29.33 -6.30
N ARG A 33 4.80 -28.35 -5.96
CA ARG A 33 3.61 -28.06 -6.76
C ARG A 33 4.13 -27.42 -8.04
N PHE A 34 4.63 -28.26 -8.94
CA PHE A 34 4.74 -27.91 -10.34
C PHE A 34 3.30 -27.60 -10.79
N TYR A 35 3.02 -26.31 -10.97
CA TYR A 35 1.83 -25.89 -11.69
C TYR A 35 2.00 -26.40 -13.12
N SER A 36 1.33 -27.50 -13.43
CA SER A 36 1.29 -28.06 -14.77
C SER A 36 0.61 -27.03 -15.68
N THR A 37 1.38 -26.34 -16.51
CA THR A 37 0.86 -25.44 -17.55
C THR A 37 0.31 -26.20 -18.76
N SER A 38 0.36 -27.54 -18.73
CA SER A 38 0.14 -28.39 -19.90
C SER A 38 -1.32 -28.72 -20.24
N SER A 39 -2.31 -28.22 -19.49
CA SER A 39 -3.73 -28.46 -19.82
C SER A 39 -4.56 -27.19 -20.02
N VAL A 40 -3.94 -26.02 -20.16
CA VAL A 40 -4.66 -24.83 -20.65
C VAL A 40 -4.55 -24.86 -22.16
N ASP A 41 -5.71 -25.04 -22.82
CA ASP A 41 -5.93 -24.80 -24.24
C ASP A 41 -5.16 -23.55 -24.73
N LYS A 42 -4.78 -23.54 -26.00
CA LYS A 42 -3.94 -22.57 -26.75
C LYS A 42 -4.32 -21.07 -26.66
N ASN A 43 -5.11 -20.64 -25.68
CA ASN A 43 -5.53 -19.26 -25.43
C ASN A 43 -4.62 -18.53 -24.42
N ILE A 44 -3.31 -18.81 -24.42
CA ILE A 44 -2.35 -17.91 -23.79
C ILE A 44 -2.22 -16.71 -24.74
N LEU A 45 -2.71 -15.56 -24.30
CA LEU A 45 -3.02 -14.40 -25.14
C LEU A 45 -1.76 -13.73 -25.72
N ASP A 46 -1.83 -13.36 -26.99
CA ASP A 46 -0.92 -12.40 -27.63
C ASP A 46 -1.55 -10.99 -27.54
N VAL A 47 -0.76 -9.99 -27.14
CA VAL A 47 -1.21 -8.61 -26.88
C VAL A 47 -1.79 -7.95 -28.13
N ASP A 48 -1.41 -8.44 -29.31
CA ASP A 48 -1.75 -7.85 -30.60
C ASP A 48 -3.26 -7.94 -30.94
N ASN A 49 -4.05 -8.71 -30.17
CA ASN A 49 -5.49 -8.91 -30.39
C ASN A 49 -6.39 -8.49 -29.21
N LEU A 50 -5.92 -7.61 -28.31
CA LEU A 50 -6.67 -7.26 -27.09
C LEU A 50 -8.10 -6.72 -27.29
N ASP A 51 -8.38 -6.08 -28.43
CA ASP A 51 -9.72 -5.57 -28.75
C ASP A 51 -10.59 -6.57 -29.52
N GLN A 52 -10.03 -7.68 -30.00
CA GLN A 52 -10.74 -8.75 -30.72
C GLN A 52 -11.06 -9.96 -29.83
N ILE A 53 -10.54 -10.00 -28.61
CA ILE A 53 -10.77 -11.11 -27.68
C ILE A 53 -12.15 -10.95 -27.04
N GLU A 54 -13.02 -11.92 -27.32
CA GLU A 54 -14.28 -12.04 -26.59
C GLU A 54 -14.01 -12.39 -25.13
N SER A 55 -14.30 -11.44 -24.26
CA SER A 55 -14.37 -11.66 -22.82
C SER A 55 -15.31 -12.82 -22.49
N ILE A 56 -14.94 -13.66 -21.53
CA ILE A 56 -15.80 -14.77 -21.08
C ILE A 56 -16.78 -14.22 -20.05
N LYS A 57 -18.09 -14.29 -20.33
CA LYS A 57 -19.14 -13.69 -19.50
C LYS A 57 -19.98 -14.76 -18.85
N PHE A 58 -20.37 -14.48 -17.60
CA PHE A 58 -21.31 -15.28 -16.82
C PHE A 58 -22.42 -14.36 -16.33
N ASP A 59 -23.65 -14.84 -16.34
CA ASP A 59 -24.77 -14.00 -15.91
C ASP A 59 -24.69 -13.69 -14.42
N SER A 60 -24.14 -14.57 -13.59
CA SER A 60 -23.88 -14.26 -12.18
C SER A 60 -22.55 -14.80 -11.66
N LEU A 61 -22.05 -14.22 -10.57
CA LEU A 61 -20.87 -14.71 -9.84
C LEU A 61 -21.12 -16.12 -9.29
N GLU A 62 -22.32 -16.41 -8.82
CA GLU A 62 -22.66 -17.74 -8.30
C GLU A 62 -22.62 -18.79 -9.42
N GLN A 63 -23.26 -18.52 -10.55
CA GLN A 63 -23.19 -19.38 -11.73
C GLN A 63 -21.74 -19.54 -12.22
N GLY A 64 -21.03 -18.42 -12.40
CA GLY A 64 -19.64 -18.44 -12.85
C GLY A 64 -18.75 -19.26 -11.93
N CYS A 65 -18.92 -19.15 -10.60
CA CYS A 65 -18.16 -19.92 -9.63
C CYS A 65 -18.33 -21.44 -9.83
N GLU A 66 -19.55 -21.93 -10.09
CA GLU A 66 -19.78 -23.35 -10.33
C GLU A 66 -19.25 -23.81 -11.70
N GLU A 67 -19.46 -23.02 -12.75
CA GLU A 67 -19.03 -23.38 -14.12
C GLU A 67 -17.51 -23.43 -14.28
N ILE A 68 -16.77 -22.56 -13.58
CA ILE A 68 -15.31 -22.46 -13.75
C ILE A 68 -14.50 -23.31 -12.77
N LYS A 69 -15.15 -23.87 -11.74
CA LYS A 69 -14.49 -24.37 -10.52
C LYS A 69 -13.27 -25.26 -10.78
N PHE A 70 -13.39 -26.16 -11.75
CA PHE A 70 -12.31 -27.08 -12.13
C PHE A 70 -11.49 -26.57 -13.33
N LYS A 71 -12.14 -25.94 -14.32
CA LYS A 71 -11.48 -25.48 -15.56
C LYS A 71 -10.48 -24.35 -15.32
N TYR A 72 -10.74 -23.49 -14.34
CA TYR A 72 -9.93 -22.31 -14.04
C TYR A 72 -9.15 -22.43 -12.72
N LEU A 73 -8.96 -23.66 -12.22
CA LEU A 73 -8.12 -23.90 -11.06
C LEU A 73 -6.65 -23.70 -11.42
N GLY A 74 -6.00 -22.74 -10.77
CA GLY A 74 -4.60 -22.37 -11.06
C GLY A 74 -4.41 -21.56 -12.35
N VAL A 75 -5.51 -21.13 -12.98
CA VAL A 75 -5.47 -20.23 -14.14
C VAL A 75 -5.41 -18.79 -13.65
N SER A 76 -4.46 -18.03 -14.18
CA SER A 76 -4.29 -16.61 -13.89
C SER A 76 -5.09 -15.74 -14.86
N GLY A 77 -5.55 -14.59 -14.38
CA GLY A 77 -6.24 -13.64 -15.25
C GLY A 77 -6.82 -12.44 -14.52
N VAL A 78 -7.48 -11.60 -15.31
CA VAL A 78 -8.15 -10.37 -14.88
C VAL A 78 -9.64 -10.54 -15.08
N TYR A 79 -10.40 -10.15 -14.07
CA TYR A 79 -11.85 -10.25 -14.04
C TYR A 79 -12.50 -8.91 -13.69
N LYS A 80 -13.77 -8.80 -14.04
CA LYS A 80 -14.65 -7.68 -13.77
C LYS A 80 -15.93 -8.19 -13.11
N LEU A 81 -16.32 -7.58 -12.00
CA LEU A 81 -17.58 -7.80 -11.31
C LEU A 81 -18.46 -6.57 -11.48
N ILE A 82 -19.64 -6.73 -12.08
CA ILE A 82 -20.57 -5.63 -12.38
C ILE A 82 -21.85 -5.84 -11.58
N ASN A 83 -22.29 -4.84 -10.82
CA ASN A 83 -23.55 -4.93 -10.11
C ASN A 83 -24.72 -4.87 -11.11
N LYS A 84 -25.62 -5.85 -11.09
CA LYS A 84 -26.77 -5.89 -11.99
C LYS A 84 -27.77 -4.77 -11.71
N ASN A 85 -27.87 -4.35 -10.45
CA ASN A 85 -28.80 -3.32 -10.01
C ASN A 85 -28.28 -1.91 -10.34
N ASP A 86 -26.96 -1.75 -10.41
CA ASP A 86 -26.29 -0.52 -10.85
C ASP A 86 -25.03 -0.85 -11.65
N PRO A 87 -25.11 -0.90 -13.00
CA PRO A 87 -23.97 -1.24 -13.84
C PRO A 87 -22.79 -0.27 -13.76
N ASN A 88 -22.99 0.94 -13.23
CA ASN A 88 -21.90 1.88 -12.97
C ASN A 88 -21.06 1.48 -11.76
N LEU A 89 -21.59 0.61 -10.89
CA LEU A 89 -20.91 0.07 -9.72
C LEU A 89 -20.20 -1.24 -10.11
N PHE A 90 -18.91 -1.16 -10.42
CA PHE A 90 -18.12 -2.32 -10.82
C PHE A 90 -16.68 -2.30 -10.31
N TYR A 91 -16.14 -3.51 -10.16
CA TYR A 91 -14.80 -3.80 -9.66
C TYR A 91 -13.99 -4.54 -10.71
N ILE A 92 -12.69 -4.24 -10.79
CA ILE A 92 -11.72 -5.00 -11.57
C ILE A 92 -10.65 -5.53 -10.63
N GLY A 93 -10.28 -6.80 -10.81
CA GLY A 93 -9.16 -7.39 -10.09
C GLY A 93 -8.50 -8.48 -10.90
N SER A 94 -7.34 -8.94 -10.42
CA SER A 94 -6.66 -10.10 -10.96
C SER A 94 -6.47 -11.20 -9.92
N SER A 95 -6.17 -12.40 -10.40
CA SER A 95 -5.80 -13.53 -9.56
C SER A 95 -4.85 -14.44 -10.32
N ASN A 96 -3.96 -15.12 -9.60
CA ASN A 96 -3.21 -16.24 -10.15
C ASN A 96 -4.02 -17.56 -10.13
N ASN A 97 -5.22 -17.53 -9.55
CA ASN A 97 -6.16 -18.63 -9.49
C ASN A 97 -7.59 -18.07 -9.51
N LEU A 98 -8.15 -17.92 -10.71
CA LEU A 98 -9.47 -17.35 -10.93
C LEU A 98 -10.57 -18.14 -10.21
N SER A 99 -10.55 -19.47 -10.31
CA SER A 99 -11.53 -20.33 -9.64
C SER A 99 -11.59 -20.08 -8.13
N ARG A 100 -10.43 -20.13 -7.46
CA ARG A 100 -10.35 -19.87 -6.01
C ARG A 100 -10.81 -18.44 -5.67
N ARG A 101 -10.45 -17.44 -6.48
CA ARG A 101 -10.84 -16.06 -6.23
C ARG A 101 -12.35 -15.84 -6.36
N MET A 102 -13.00 -16.47 -7.34
CA MET A 102 -14.46 -16.37 -7.49
C MET A 102 -15.18 -17.07 -6.34
N GLU A 103 -14.68 -18.22 -5.87
CA GLU A 103 -15.20 -18.89 -4.68
C GLU A 103 -15.07 -18.01 -3.42
N GLU A 104 -13.96 -17.30 -3.28
CA GLU A 104 -13.72 -16.36 -2.19
C GLU A 104 -14.75 -15.21 -2.19
N TYR A 105 -15.05 -14.62 -3.35
CA TYR A 105 -16.12 -13.61 -3.46
C TYR A 105 -17.51 -14.21 -3.24
N ASN A 106 -17.79 -15.42 -3.74
CA ASN A 106 -19.06 -16.08 -3.48
C ASN A 106 -19.29 -16.26 -1.97
N LYS A 107 -18.29 -16.78 -1.24
CA LYS A 107 -18.31 -16.89 0.23
C LYS A 107 -18.46 -15.53 0.91
N LEU A 108 -17.81 -14.49 0.42
CA LEU A 108 -17.92 -13.13 0.92
C LEU A 108 -19.35 -12.60 0.84
N THR A 109 -20.02 -12.74 -0.31
CA THR A 109 -21.42 -12.30 -0.50
C THR A 109 -22.44 -13.10 0.34
N LYS A 110 -22.08 -14.32 0.76
CA LYS A 110 -22.88 -15.17 1.65
C LYS A 110 -22.60 -14.92 3.15
N GLY A 111 -21.72 -13.96 3.48
CA GLY A 111 -21.31 -13.70 4.86
C GLY A 111 -20.45 -14.81 5.50
N LEU A 112 -19.97 -15.77 4.70
CA LEU A 112 -19.13 -16.88 5.15
C LEU A 112 -17.65 -16.49 5.28
N ARG A 113 -17.29 -15.31 4.75
CA ARG A 113 -15.96 -14.68 4.85
C ARG A 113 -16.15 -13.22 5.24
N LYS A 114 -15.26 -12.69 6.08
CA LYS A 114 -15.22 -11.27 6.41
C LYS A 114 -14.50 -10.48 5.30
N PRO A 115 -14.97 -9.27 4.96
CA PRO A 115 -14.26 -8.41 4.00
C PRO A 115 -12.91 -7.98 4.56
N HIS A 116 -11.88 -7.99 3.71
CA HIS A 116 -10.52 -7.57 4.00
C HIS A 116 -10.14 -6.24 3.37
N SER A 117 -11.00 -5.63 2.55
CA SER A 117 -10.76 -4.31 1.95
C SER A 117 -12.07 -3.53 1.81
N SER A 118 -11.98 -2.23 1.53
CA SER A 118 -13.17 -1.41 1.23
C SER A 118 -13.90 -1.92 -0.01
N SER A 119 -13.17 -2.38 -1.01
CA SER A 119 -13.72 -3.01 -2.22
C SER A 119 -14.47 -4.30 -1.89
N GLU A 120 -13.87 -5.18 -1.06
CA GLU A 120 -14.55 -6.40 -0.59
C GLU A 120 -15.79 -6.07 0.25
N LEU A 121 -15.71 -5.05 1.10
CA LEU A 121 -16.86 -4.60 1.88
C LEU A 121 -17.99 -4.15 0.95
N GLU A 122 -17.70 -3.39 -0.09
CA GLU A 122 -18.70 -2.97 -1.09
C GLU A 122 -19.32 -4.18 -1.82
N ILE A 123 -18.48 -5.11 -2.29
CA ILE A 123 -18.92 -6.34 -2.97
C ILE A 123 -19.83 -7.17 -2.06
N SER A 124 -19.50 -7.28 -0.77
CA SER A 124 -20.25 -8.09 0.21
C SER A 124 -21.69 -7.61 0.46
N LYS A 125 -22.02 -6.36 0.12
CA LYS A 125 -23.37 -5.80 0.32
C LYS A 125 -24.41 -6.36 -0.66
N THR A 126 -23.97 -7.00 -1.74
CA THR A 126 -24.83 -7.50 -2.81
C THR A 126 -24.64 -9.01 -2.98
N SER A 127 -25.74 -9.75 -3.13
CA SER A 127 -25.72 -11.21 -3.37
C SER A 127 -24.94 -11.59 -4.64
N ALA A 128 -24.25 -12.73 -4.64
CA ALA A 128 -23.54 -13.26 -5.82
C ALA A 128 -24.43 -13.40 -7.07
N LEU A 129 -25.74 -13.65 -6.92
CA LEU A 129 -26.69 -13.69 -8.03
C LEU A 129 -26.82 -12.34 -8.77
N ASN A 130 -26.54 -11.25 -8.07
CA ASN A 130 -26.66 -9.87 -8.56
C ASN A 130 -25.33 -9.26 -9.00
N TRP A 131 -24.25 -10.05 -9.04
CA TRP A 131 -22.97 -9.67 -9.63
C TRP A 131 -22.81 -10.38 -10.97
N LYS A 132 -22.77 -9.66 -12.09
CA LYS A 132 -22.32 -10.23 -13.36
C LYS A 132 -20.81 -10.40 -13.33
N LEU A 133 -20.31 -11.56 -13.78
CA LEU A 133 -18.88 -11.87 -13.84
C LEU A 133 -18.41 -11.86 -15.28
N GLU A 134 -17.26 -11.24 -15.52
CA GLU A 134 -16.60 -11.22 -16.82
C GLU A 134 -15.09 -11.45 -16.64
N PHE A 135 -14.51 -12.40 -17.36
CA PHE A 135 -13.06 -12.54 -17.49
C PHE A 135 -12.60 -11.73 -18.69
N LEU A 136 -11.85 -10.67 -18.39
CA LEU A 136 -11.31 -9.75 -19.38
C LEU A 136 -10.11 -10.38 -20.09
N TYR A 137 -9.18 -10.95 -19.32
CA TYR A 137 -7.92 -11.50 -19.84
C TYR A 137 -7.55 -12.78 -19.11
N ILE A 138 -7.14 -13.81 -19.85
CA ILE A 138 -6.43 -14.97 -19.31
C ILE A 138 -4.93 -14.72 -19.49
N THR A 139 -4.19 -14.74 -18.39
CA THR A 139 -2.80 -14.26 -18.38
C THR A 139 -1.88 -15.34 -17.82
N THR A 140 -0.58 -15.07 -17.89
CA THR A 140 0.37 -15.76 -17.03
C THR A 140 0.34 -15.14 -15.61
N PRO A 141 0.77 -15.87 -14.57
CA PRO A 141 0.87 -15.29 -13.22
C PRO A 141 1.70 -14.00 -13.19
N GLN A 142 2.80 -13.95 -13.95
CA GLN A 142 3.74 -12.81 -14.03
C GLN A 142 3.09 -11.54 -14.56
N THR A 143 2.10 -11.66 -15.46
CA THR A 143 1.51 -10.51 -16.18
C THR A 143 0.14 -10.11 -15.66
N SER A 144 -0.45 -10.92 -14.77
CA SER A 144 -1.81 -10.71 -14.22
C SER A 144 -2.04 -9.31 -13.66
N LEU A 145 -1.13 -8.81 -12.81
CA LEU A 145 -1.21 -7.47 -12.23
C LEU A 145 -1.02 -6.35 -13.26
N VAL A 146 -0.17 -6.54 -14.28
CA VAL A 146 0.03 -5.56 -15.34
C VAL A 146 -1.25 -5.40 -16.15
N TYR A 147 -1.87 -6.52 -16.52
CA TYR A 147 -3.16 -6.52 -17.21
C TYR A 147 -4.28 -5.95 -16.35
N GLU A 148 -4.25 -6.16 -15.02
CA GLU A 148 -5.19 -5.51 -14.10
C GLU A 148 -5.08 -3.99 -14.17
N GLN A 149 -3.85 -3.47 -14.12
CA GLN A 149 -3.60 -2.02 -14.20
C GLN A 149 -4.03 -1.46 -15.56
N TYR A 150 -3.74 -2.18 -16.65
CA TYR A 150 -4.26 -1.84 -17.98
C TYR A 150 -5.78 -1.77 -18.00
N ALA A 151 -6.47 -2.77 -17.43
CA ALA A 151 -7.93 -2.80 -17.35
C ALA A 151 -8.49 -1.65 -16.50
N ILE A 152 -7.86 -1.34 -15.35
CA ILE A 152 -8.26 -0.22 -14.50
C ILE A 152 -8.14 1.11 -15.24
N LEU A 153 -7.03 1.34 -15.96
CA LEU A 153 -6.82 2.55 -16.77
C LEU A 153 -7.84 2.67 -17.91
N LYS A 154 -8.14 1.56 -18.61
CA LYS A 154 -9.07 1.52 -19.74
C LYS A 154 -10.52 1.72 -19.29
N PHE A 155 -10.94 1.03 -18.24
CA PHE A 155 -12.35 0.96 -17.85
C PHE A 155 -12.75 1.89 -16.71
N LYS A 156 -11.79 2.37 -15.90
CA LYS A 156 -12.02 3.29 -14.77
C LYS A 156 -13.09 2.78 -13.77
N PRO A 157 -12.85 1.64 -13.10
CA PRO A 157 -13.79 1.05 -12.15
C PRO A 157 -14.10 1.97 -10.97
N THR A 158 -15.33 1.89 -10.50
CA THR A 158 -15.85 2.75 -9.42
C THR A 158 -15.66 2.17 -8.02
N ILE A 159 -15.50 0.84 -7.91
CA ILE A 159 -15.29 0.17 -6.61
C ILE A 159 -13.81 0.14 -6.22
N ASN A 160 -12.88 0.08 -7.19
CA ASN A 160 -11.44 0.06 -6.90
C ASN A 160 -11.02 1.33 -6.15
N SER A 161 -10.67 1.18 -4.88
CA SER A 161 -10.21 2.30 -4.05
C SER A 161 -8.73 2.64 -4.26
N ASN A 162 -7.92 1.66 -4.66
CA ASN A 162 -6.54 1.87 -5.07
C ASN A 162 -6.40 1.62 -6.57
N LEU A 163 -6.05 2.66 -7.32
CA LEU A 163 -5.87 2.59 -8.77
C LEU A 163 -4.43 2.27 -9.18
N SER A 164 -3.46 2.46 -8.27
CA SER A 164 -2.03 2.22 -8.51
C SER A 164 -1.52 1.07 -7.65
N VAL A 165 -1.38 -0.11 -8.26
CA VAL A 165 -0.98 -1.33 -7.56
C VAL A 165 0.52 -1.55 -7.68
N ILE A 166 1.25 -1.54 -6.56
CA ILE A 166 2.69 -1.78 -6.49
C ILE A 166 3.07 -3.07 -7.23
N PRO A 167 4.04 -3.05 -8.16
CA PRO A 167 4.49 -4.25 -8.86
C PRO A 167 5.00 -5.33 -7.88
N ARG A 168 4.64 -6.59 -8.15
CA ARG A 168 5.01 -7.74 -7.32
C ARG A 168 5.78 -8.76 -8.16
N ILE A 169 6.96 -9.17 -7.69
CA ILE A 169 7.82 -10.18 -8.35
C ILE A 169 7.99 -11.39 -7.45
N ASN A 170 7.44 -12.53 -7.85
CA ASN A 170 7.68 -13.78 -7.12
C ASN A 170 9.08 -14.34 -7.47
N PRO A 171 9.96 -14.61 -6.50
CA PRO A 171 11.26 -15.25 -6.70
C PRO A 171 11.17 -16.57 -7.46
N GLN A 172 10.06 -17.30 -7.35
CA GLN A 172 9.83 -18.56 -8.07
C GLN A 172 9.69 -18.38 -9.58
N TRP A 173 9.43 -17.16 -10.06
CA TRP A 173 9.49 -16.84 -11.49
C TRP A 173 10.95 -16.83 -12.00
N GLY A 174 11.92 -16.77 -11.08
CA GLY A 174 13.35 -16.72 -11.37
C GLY A 174 13.72 -15.54 -12.29
N ASN A 175 14.81 -15.71 -13.02
CA ASN A 175 15.25 -14.76 -14.07
C ASN A 175 14.52 -14.98 -15.40
N ASN A 176 13.31 -15.57 -15.38
CA ASN A 176 12.53 -15.81 -16.59
C ASN A 176 11.39 -14.79 -16.71
N LEU A 177 11.77 -13.50 -16.74
CA LEU A 177 10.81 -12.41 -16.91
C LEU A 177 10.76 -11.89 -18.35
N ASN A 178 11.58 -12.41 -19.28
CA ASN A 178 11.67 -11.94 -20.67
C ASN A 178 10.30 -11.86 -21.37
N ASN A 179 9.49 -12.93 -21.28
CA ASN A 179 8.16 -12.94 -21.90
C ASN A 179 7.20 -11.94 -21.24
N ALA A 180 7.30 -11.77 -19.91
CA ALA A 180 6.51 -10.78 -19.20
C ALA A 180 6.94 -9.35 -19.57
N ILE A 181 8.23 -9.09 -19.68
CA ILE A 181 8.81 -7.82 -20.13
C ILE A 181 8.31 -7.48 -21.53
N ALA A 182 8.40 -8.42 -22.48
CA ALA A 182 7.89 -8.21 -23.84
C ALA A 182 6.38 -7.90 -23.86
N THR A 183 5.60 -8.59 -23.03
CA THR A 183 4.16 -8.32 -22.86
C THR A 183 3.92 -6.91 -22.32
N ILE A 184 4.69 -6.49 -21.31
CA ILE A 184 4.59 -5.14 -20.73
C ILE A 184 4.96 -4.08 -21.77
N GLU A 185 6.01 -4.30 -22.58
CA GLU A 185 6.42 -3.39 -23.65
C GLU A 185 5.31 -3.21 -24.70
N LYS A 186 4.65 -4.31 -25.10
CA LYS A 186 3.49 -4.25 -26.00
C LYS A 186 2.30 -3.52 -25.37
N LEU A 187 2.02 -3.71 -24.07
CA LEU A 187 0.95 -2.96 -23.39
C LEU A 187 1.30 -1.47 -23.25
N LEU A 188 2.57 -1.14 -23.03
CA LEU A 188 3.04 0.23 -22.88
C LEU A 188 2.86 1.02 -24.17
N SER A 189 3.08 0.41 -25.34
CA SER A 189 2.94 1.06 -26.65
C SER A 189 1.50 1.43 -27.01
N LEU A 190 0.50 0.93 -26.27
CA LEU A 190 -0.90 1.33 -26.41
C LEU A 190 -1.20 2.70 -25.81
N PHE A 191 -0.25 3.27 -25.04
CA PHE A 191 -0.39 4.57 -24.40
C PHE A 191 0.56 5.60 -25.00
N THR A 192 0.07 6.84 -25.13
CA THR A 192 0.93 7.98 -25.48
C THR A 192 1.96 8.22 -24.38
N GLU A 193 3.21 8.44 -24.75
CA GLU A 193 4.28 8.76 -23.81
C GLU A 193 3.91 9.96 -22.90
N GLY A 194 4.21 9.84 -21.62
CA GLY A 194 3.87 10.83 -20.59
C GLY A 194 2.41 10.80 -20.10
N SER A 195 1.51 10.04 -20.73
CA SER A 195 0.15 9.84 -20.21
C SER A 195 0.15 9.07 -18.90
N GLU A 196 -0.93 9.20 -18.11
CA GLU A 196 -1.12 8.46 -16.85
C GLU A 196 -0.91 6.94 -17.04
N GLY A 197 -1.51 6.39 -18.10
CA GLY A 197 -1.39 4.96 -18.40
C GLY A 197 0.03 4.55 -18.79
N TYR A 198 0.71 5.37 -19.61
CA TYR A 198 2.11 5.13 -19.95
C TYR A 198 2.99 5.12 -18.71
N ASN A 199 2.89 6.15 -17.87
CA ASN A 199 3.70 6.28 -16.66
C ASN A 199 3.46 5.08 -15.72
N ARG A 200 2.21 4.67 -15.53
CA ARG A 200 1.87 3.52 -14.67
C ARG A 200 2.45 2.21 -15.20
N ILE A 201 2.27 1.90 -16.49
CA ILE A 201 2.80 0.66 -17.07
C ILE A 201 4.33 0.68 -17.14
N ASN A 202 4.95 1.85 -17.35
CA ASN A 202 6.40 2.01 -17.37
C ASN A 202 7.04 1.68 -16.01
N VAL A 203 6.36 1.96 -14.89
CA VAL A 203 6.81 1.52 -13.55
C VAL A 203 6.94 -0.01 -13.48
N PHE A 204 5.96 -0.75 -14.02
CA PHE A 204 6.05 -2.21 -14.11
C PHE A 204 7.21 -2.64 -15.01
N LEU A 205 7.37 -2.02 -16.19
CA LEU A 205 8.44 -2.36 -17.12
C LEU A 205 9.83 -2.23 -16.49
N LYS A 206 10.09 -1.08 -15.86
CA LYS A 206 11.37 -0.81 -15.17
C LYS A 206 11.61 -1.79 -14.03
N THR A 207 10.58 -2.04 -13.21
CA THR A 207 10.68 -3.00 -12.11
C THR A 207 10.98 -4.41 -12.61
N PHE A 208 10.28 -4.90 -13.63
CA PHE A 208 10.52 -6.23 -14.20
C PHE A 208 11.90 -6.33 -14.85
N LYS A 209 12.36 -5.31 -15.57
CA LYS A 209 13.73 -5.28 -16.14
C LYS A 209 14.81 -5.34 -15.08
N LEU A 210 14.67 -4.59 -13.99
CA LEU A 210 15.61 -4.63 -12.86
C LEU A 210 15.55 -5.97 -12.11
N ALA A 211 14.37 -6.53 -11.97
CA ALA A 211 14.16 -7.84 -11.34
C ALA A 211 14.75 -9.01 -12.13
N ASN A 212 14.86 -8.89 -13.46
CA ASN A 212 15.28 -9.94 -14.40
C ASN A 212 16.78 -10.28 -14.36
N GLY A 213 17.50 -9.82 -13.34
CA GLY A 213 18.91 -10.15 -13.12
C GLY A 213 19.27 -10.17 -11.64
N LEU A 214 18.28 -10.29 -10.75
CA LEU A 214 18.52 -10.37 -9.32
C LEU A 214 18.83 -11.81 -8.90
N ASP A 215 19.78 -11.95 -7.99
CA ASP A 215 20.08 -13.23 -7.36
C ASP A 215 19.08 -13.52 -6.24
N TYR A 216 18.02 -14.24 -6.60
CA TYR A 216 17.05 -14.78 -5.66
C TYR A 216 17.62 -15.99 -4.93
N THR A 217 17.45 -16.03 -3.61
CA THR A 217 17.87 -17.18 -2.79
C THR A 217 16.64 -17.94 -2.27
N PRO A 218 16.78 -19.19 -1.80
CA PRO A 218 15.67 -19.90 -1.16
C PRO A 218 15.10 -19.15 0.06
N GLU A 219 15.91 -18.38 0.78
CA GLU A 219 15.43 -17.50 1.86
C GLU A 219 14.41 -16.47 1.38
N ASP A 220 14.45 -16.08 0.10
CA ASP A 220 13.46 -15.20 -0.50
C ASP A 220 12.14 -15.93 -0.75
N ALA A 221 12.08 -17.25 -0.90
CA ALA A 221 10.83 -17.96 -1.22
C ALA A 221 9.91 -18.21 -0.01
N ASP A 222 10.45 -18.19 1.22
CA ASP A 222 9.73 -18.60 2.44
C ASP A 222 9.02 -17.46 3.18
N ASN A 223 9.07 -16.21 2.68
CA ASN A 223 8.56 -15.04 3.40
C ASN A 223 7.33 -14.38 2.77
N LYS A 224 6.27 -14.10 3.54
CA LYS A 224 5.06 -13.41 3.05
C LYS A 224 5.28 -12.09 2.27
N TYR A 225 6.41 -11.41 2.46
CA TYR A 225 6.72 -10.13 1.81
C TYR A 225 7.74 -10.22 0.67
N TYR A 226 8.04 -11.43 0.19
CA TYR A 226 9.07 -11.62 -0.84
C TYR A 226 8.74 -10.99 -2.18
N CYS A 227 7.45 -10.74 -2.46
CA CYS A 227 7.02 -10.18 -3.73
C CYS A 227 7.39 -8.70 -3.91
N PHE A 228 7.82 -8.01 -2.86
CA PHE A 228 8.08 -6.58 -2.88
C PHE A 228 9.57 -6.30 -3.00
N LEU A 229 9.98 -5.76 -4.15
CA LEU A 229 11.31 -5.21 -4.32
C LEU A 229 11.42 -3.90 -3.54
N VAL A 230 12.59 -3.66 -2.94
CA VAL A 230 12.91 -2.38 -2.29
C VAL A 230 14.05 -1.73 -3.04
N PHE A 231 13.78 -0.57 -3.61
CA PHE A 231 14.74 0.26 -4.31
C PHE A 231 15.34 1.27 -3.35
N VAL A 232 16.67 1.36 -3.35
CA VAL A 232 17.44 2.32 -2.57
C VAL A 232 18.25 3.19 -3.52
N TYR A 233 17.86 4.46 -3.59
CA TYR A 233 18.52 5.46 -4.42
C TYR A 233 19.37 6.39 -3.55
N ASN A 234 20.46 6.91 -4.11
CA ASN A 234 21.18 8.02 -3.51
C ASN A 234 20.73 9.33 -4.19
N ILE A 235 20.12 10.24 -3.44
CA ILE A 235 19.60 11.50 -3.96
C ILE A 235 20.71 12.41 -4.53
N THR A 236 21.96 12.24 -4.09
CA THR A 236 23.11 12.99 -4.63
C THR A 236 23.58 12.44 -5.98
N SER A 237 23.02 11.31 -6.44
CA SER A 237 23.29 10.71 -7.73
C SER A 237 21.98 10.18 -8.33
N PRO A 238 21.08 11.09 -8.75
CA PRO A 238 19.72 10.73 -9.20
C PRO A 238 19.73 9.84 -10.45
N HIS A 239 20.78 9.92 -11.28
CA HIS A 239 20.98 9.04 -12.44
C HIS A 239 21.67 7.72 -12.10
N GLY A 240 22.11 7.53 -10.85
CA GLY A 240 22.73 6.31 -10.39
C GLY A 240 21.74 5.13 -10.40
N ARG A 241 22.22 3.94 -10.73
CA ARG A 241 21.39 2.73 -10.59
C ARG A 241 21.07 2.50 -9.10
N PRO A 242 19.81 2.21 -8.74
CA PRO A 242 19.46 1.90 -7.37
C PRO A 242 20.10 0.59 -6.92
N VAL A 243 20.36 0.48 -5.62
CA VAL A 243 20.53 -0.83 -4.99
C VAL A 243 19.13 -1.44 -4.86
N VAL A 244 18.95 -2.65 -5.37
CA VAL A 244 17.65 -3.34 -5.33
C VAL A 244 17.74 -4.55 -4.42
N TYR A 245 16.93 -4.55 -3.36
CA TYR A 245 16.74 -5.74 -2.53
C TYR A 245 15.58 -6.56 -3.09
N SER A 246 15.79 -7.87 -3.25
CA SER A 246 14.78 -8.80 -3.79
C SER A 246 13.58 -9.03 -2.88
N SER A 247 13.61 -8.54 -1.63
CA SER A 247 12.50 -8.63 -0.68
C SER A 247 12.61 -7.56 0.39
N ILE A 248 11.48 -7.24 1.05
CA ILE A 248 11.45 -6.40 2.26
C ILE A 248 12.46 -6.93 3.29
N ASN A 249 12.48 -8.24 3.53
CA ASN A 249 13.36 -8.86 4.51
C ASN A 249 14.84 -8.62 4.25
N ARG A 250 15.28 -8.72 2.99
CA ARG A 250 16.66 -8.43 2.62
C ARG A 250 16.97 -6.96 2.79
N ALA A 251 16.03 -6.07 2.50
CA ALA A 251 16.18 -4.65 2.80
C ALA A 251 16.33 -4.40 4.31
N LEU A 252 15.52 -5.05 5.16
CA LEU A 252 15.63 -4.90 6.62
C LEU A 252 16.99 -5.36 7.15
N LYS A 253 17.47 -6.53 6.70
CA LYS A 253 18.80 -7.05 7.06
C LYS A 253 19.91 -6.13 6.54
N GLY A 254 19.86 -5.75 5.27
CA GLY A 254 20.90 -4.98 4.59
C GLY A 254 21.01 -3.53 5.06
N LEU A 255 19.88 -2.89 5.37
CA LEU A 255 19.83 -1.52 5.88
C LEU A 255 19.90 -1.46 7.42
N GLN A 256 19.80 -2.62 8.09
CA GLN A 256 19.73 -2.73 9.56
C GLN A 256 18.60 -1.89 10.18
N ILE A 257 17.42 -1.95 9.57
CA ILE A 257 16.22 -1.21 10.01
C ILE A 257 15.06 -2.13 10.32
N SER A 258 14.12 -1.64 11.13
CA SER A 258 12.86 -2.33 11.39
C SER A 258 11.89 -2.21 10.22
N HIS A 259 10.92 -3.14 10.13
CA HIS A 259 9.86 -3.12 9.12
C HIS A 259 9.06 -1.80 9.11
N SER A 260 8.73 -1.30 10.29
CA SER A 260 8.01 -0.04 10.42
C SER A 260 8.85 1.17 10.08
N THR A 261 10.16 1.15 10.36
CA THR A 261 11.08 2.17 9.85
C THR A 261 11.04 2.19 8.33
N LEU A 262 11.26 1.06 7.66
CA LEU A 262 11.25 0.98 6.19
C LEU A 262 9.98 1.62 5.61
N LEU A 263 8.82 1.17 6.07
CA LEU A 263 7.53 1.63 5.58
C LEU A 263 7.23 3.08 5.90
N ASN A 264 7.64 3.56 7.08
CA ASN A 264 7.49 4.96 7.45
C ASN A 264 8.27 5.87 6.50
N TYR A 265 9.47 5.46 6.08
CA TYR A 265 10.29 6.25 5.16
C TYR A 265 9.73 6.18 3.73
N ILE A 266 9.33 5.00 3.24
CA ILE A 266 8.73 4.84 1.91
C ILE A 266 7.42 5.64 1.81
N ASN A 267 6.45 5.40 2.70
CA ASN A 267 5.10 5.97 2.54
C ASN A 267 5.01 7.47 2.81
N ASN A 268 5.92 8.02 3.64
CA ASN A 268 5.94 9.46 3.91
C ASN A 268 6.91 10.23 3.01
N LYS A 269 7.58 9.53 2.07
CA LYS A 269 8.63 10.10 1.21
C LYS A 269 9.70 10.80 2.05
N TYR A 270 10.26 10.10 3.03
CA TYR A 270 11.34 10.63 3.86
C TYR A 270 12.73 10.16 3.38
N LEU A 271 13.73 11.02 3.54
CA LEU A 271 15.13 10.70 3.29
C LEU A 271 15.72 9.88 4.45
N PHE A 272 16.14 8.65 4.16
CA PHE A 272 16.87 7.79 5.08
C PHE A 272 18.35 8.17 5.11
N ASN A 273 18.95 8.28 6.29
CA ASN A 273 20.33 8.74 6.47
C ASN A 273 20.67 10.06 5.74
N SER A 274 19.69 10.94 5.55
CA SER A 274 19.77 12.25 4.91
C SER A 274 20.02 12.27 3.39
N ASN A 275 20.30 11.13 2.75
CA ASN A 275 20.58 11.07 1.32
C ASN A 275 20.01 9.86 0.59
N LEU A 276 19.41 8.89 1.31
CA LEU A 276 18.85 7.70 0.70
C LEU A 276 17.34 7.80 0.55
N VAL A 277 16.88 7.51 -0.66
CA VAL A 277 15.46 7.38 -0.98
C VAL A 277 15.11 5.89 -1.01
N LEU A 278 14.09 5.52 -0.24
CA LEU A 278 13.54 4.16 -0.19
C LEU A 278 12.22 4.15 -0.95
N SER A 279 12.00 3.15 -1.80
CA SER A 279 10.77 3.00 -2.57
C SER A 279 10.43 1.52 -2.85
N PHE A 280 9.15 1.22 -3.02
CA PHE A 280 8.68 -0.06 -3.59
C PHE A 280 8.54 -0.03 -5.11
N GLU A 281 8.63 1.15 -5.70
CA GLU A 281 8.48 1.36 -7.14
C GLU A 281 9.76 2.00 -7.70
N SER A 282 10.02 1.72 -8.98
CA SER A 282 11.11 2.40 -9.69
C SER A 282 10.75 3.88 -9.88
N LEU A 283 11.63 4.76 -9.43
CA LEU A 283 11.46 6.22 -9.49
C LEU A 283 12.14 6.84 -10.71
N VAL A 284 11.59 7.96 -11.19
CA VAL A 284 12.23 8.92 -12.10
C VAL A 284 12.76 10.12 -11.32
N GLU A 285 13.62 10.94 -11.95
CA GLU A 285 14.30 12.07 -11.30
C GLU A 285 13.31 13.08 -10.68
N GLU A 286 12.18 13.29 -11.34
CA GLU A 286 11.14 14.21 -10.90
C GLU A 286 10.51 13.77 -9.57
N ASP A 287 10.47 12.47 -9.28
CA ASP A 287 9.91 11.91 -8.05
C ASP A 287 10.75 12.27 -6.82
N PHE A 288 12.05 12.52 -6.99
CA PHE A 288 12.96 12.81 -5.87
C PHE A 288 12.62 14.14 -5.19
N ALA A 289 12.01 15.08 -5.92
CA ALA A 289 11.61 16.38 -5.38
C ALA A 289 10.54 16.28 -4.28
N GLU A 290 9.82 15.16 -4.20
CA GLU A 290 8.81 14.92 -3.18
C GLU A 290 9.39 14.38 -1.87
N TYR A 291 10.66 13.97 -1.87
CA TYR A 291 11.32 13.42 -0.69
C TYR A 291 11.91 14.52 0.19
N GLN A 292 11.73 14.38 1.51
CA GLN A 292 12.15 15.39 2.47
C GLN A 292 12.78 14.79 3.72
N GLU A 293 13.52 15.60 4.47
CA GLU A 293 14.00 15.22 5.79
C GLU A 293 12.84 14.91 6.73
N ARG A 294 13.03 13.88 7.56
CA ARG A 294 12.04 13.56 8.58
C ARG A 294 11.97 14.72 9.59
N PRO A 295 10.79 15.28 9.88
CA PRO A 295 10.66 16.37 10.84
C PRO A 295 11.22 15.96 12.21
N THR A 296 12.20 16.70 12.72
CA THR A 296 12.75 16.50 14.05
C THR A 296 11.89 17.22 15.09
N GLY A 297 11.50 16.50 16.15
CA GLY A 297 11.15 17.15 17.42
C GLY A 297 9.69 17.56 17.64
N ASP A 298 8.69 16.80 17.17
CA ASP A 298 7.30 17.11 17.53
C ASP A 298 6.45 15.87 17.82
N SER A 299 6.67 15.29 19.00
CA SER A 299 5.91 14.15 19.54
C SER A 299 4.41 14.44 19.73
N GLN A 300 3.96 15.68 19.49
CA GLN A 300 2.57 16.11 19.58
C GLN A 300 1.85 16.16 18.22
N LEU A 301 2.54 15.93 17.10
CA LEU A 301 1.88 15.87 15.80
C LEU A 301 0.87 14.72 15.79
N ARG A 302 -0.33 15.01 15.29
CA ARG A 302 -1.33 13.96 15.11
C ARG A 302 -0.85 13.04 14.01
N LYS A 303 -1.04 11.76 14.22
CA LYS A 303 -0.74 10.74 13.21
C LYS A 303 -1.99 10.43 12.44
N HIS A 304 -1.94 10.62 11.12
CA HIS A 304 -2.86 9.98 10.19
C HIS A 304 -2.39 8.55 9.99
N ILE A 305 -3.27 7.57 10.14
CA ILE A 305 -2.91 6.15 10.12
C ILE A 305 -3.61 5.46 8.97
N VAL A 306 -2.84 4.82 8.11
CA VAL A 306 -3.34 3.92 7.08
C VAL A 306 -3.04 2.50 7.54
N VAL A 307 -4.06 1.64 7.51
CA VAL A 307 -3.97 0.24 7.90
C VAL A 307 -3.93 -0.63 6.66
N TYR A 308 -2.97 -1.52 6.61
CA TYR A 308 -2.78 -2.50 5.56
C TYR A 308 -2.97 -3.91 6.11
N ASN A 309 -3.59 -4.80 5.34
CA ASN A 309 -3.64 -6.22 5.65
C ASN A 309 -2.32 -6.93 5.30
N GLN A 310 -2.27 -8.24 5.50
CA GLN A 310 -1.10 -9.07 5.19
C GLN A 310 -0.75 -9.07 3.69
N ASP A 311 -1.71 -8.73 2.83
CA ASP A 311 -1.53 -8.61 1.38
C ASP A 311 -1.12 -7.20 0.94
N ASN A 312 -0.78 -6.30 1.89
CA ASN A 312 -0.47 -4.90 1.66
C ASN A 312 -1.60 -4.13 0.95
N GLU A 313 -2.85 -4.58 1.09
CA GLU A 313 -4.02 -3.82 0.67
C GLU A 313 -4.47 -2.90 1.80
N ARG A 314 -4.85 -1.68 1.44
CA ARG A 314 -5.36 -0.70 2.39
C ARG A 314 -6.77 -1.12 2.84
N VAL A 315 -6.93 -1.33 4.14
CA VAL A 315 -8.20 -1.79 4.74
C VAL A 315 -8.96 -0.70 5.48
N ALA A 316 -8.22 0.25 6.06
CA ALA A 316 -8.80 1.36 6.81
C ALA A 316 -7.85 2.57 6.80
N GLU A 317 -8.41 3.75 7.03
CA GLU A 317 -7.66 4.99 7.21
C GLU A 317 -8.30 5.79 8.35
N PHE A 318 -7.46 6.34 9.23
CA PHE A 318 -7.89 7.03 10.44
C PHE A 318 -7.18 8.37 10.59
N LYS A 319 -7.94 9.45 10.78
CA LYS A 319 -7.43 10.83 10.98
C LYS A 319 -6.64 10.98 12.28
N SER A 320 -6.76 10.02 13.20
CA SER A 320 -5.99 10.02 14.45
C SER A 320 -5.90 8.64 15.09
N GLY A 321 -4.89 8.44 15.95
CA GLY A 321 -4.78 7.23 16.76
C GLY A 321 -5.97 6.99 17.71
N ARG A 322 -6.72 8.05 18.07
CA ARG A 322 -7.95 7.90 18.87
C ARG A 322 -9.09 7.29 18.06
N GLU A 323 -9.19 7.66 16.79
CA GLU A 323 -10.19 7.11 15.87
C GLU A 323 -9.91 5.63 15.61
N MET A 324 -8.65 5.30 15.33
CA MET A 324 -8.19 3.91 15.25
C MET A 324 -8.50 3.12 16.53
N ALA A 325 -8.22 3.69 17.71
CA ALA A 325 -8.48 3.04 18.99
C ALA A 325 -9.97 2.70 19.17
N ARG A 326 -10.88 3.60 18.78
CA ARG A 326 -12.33 3.35 18.80
C ARG A 326 -12.73 2.25 17.82
N TYR A 327 -12.19 2.29 16.60
CA TYR A 327 -12.49 1.29 15.57
C TYR A 327 -12.12 -0.12 16.02
N PHE A 328 -10.91 -0.31 16.56
CA PHE A 328 -10.45 -1.59 17.08
C PHE A 328 -10.91 -1.89 18.52
N GLN A 329 -11.70 -1.00 19.12
CA GLN A 329 -12.17 -1.11 20.51
C GLN A 329 -11.04 -1.38 21.53
N ILE A 330 -9.94 -0.66 21.37
CA ILE A 330 -8.74 -0.77 22.23
C ILE A 330 -8.44 0.52 22.98
N ASP A 331 -7.65 0.41 24.04
CA ASP A 331 -7.15 1.57 24.77
C ASP A 331 -6.21 2.44 23.92
N GLY A 332 -6.27 3.75 24.13
CA GLY A 332 -5.46 4.73 23.40
C GLY A 332 -3.95 4.60 23.64
N LYS A 333 -3.48 4.01 24.75
CA LYS A 333 -2.06 3.66 24.95
C LYS A 333 -1.66 2.50 24.05
N VAL A 334 -2.50 1.47 23.92
CA VAL A 334 -2.26 0.32 23.04
C VAL A 334 -2.18 0.78 21.59
N ALA A 335 -3.14 1.62 21.15
CA ALA A 335 -3.10 2.19 19.80
C ALA A 335 -1.82 3.00 19.55
N ARG A 336 -1.38 3.82 20.51
CA ARG A 336 -0.12 4.60 20.37
C ARG A 336 1.10 3.71 20.25
N LEU A 337 1.20 2.66 21.07
CA LEU A 337 2.30 1.69 21.00
C LEU A 337 2.29 0.95 19.67
N ALA A 338 1.13 0.52 19.20
CA ALA A 338 0.98 -0.14 17.91
C ALA A 338 1.38 0.76 16.75
N ILE A 339 0.91 2.01 16.73
CA ILE A 339 1.28 3.02 15.73
C ILE A 339 2.79 3.31 15.74
N ALA A 340 3.40 3.37 16.93
CA ALA A 340 4.85 3.55 17.05
C ALA A 340 5.62 2.33 16.57
N LYS A 341 5.12 1.12 16.85
CA LYS A 341 5.66 -0.15 16.35
C LYS A 341 5.46 -0.32 14.85
N GLY A 342 4.43 0.33 14.28
CA GLY A 342 4.00 0.20 12.88
C GLY A 342 3.22 -1.07 12.59
N GLU A 343 2.74 -1.78 13.61
CA GLU A 343 2.04 -3.06 13.46
C GLU A 343 1.01 -3.23 14.59
N TYR A 344 -0.13 -3.84 14.28
CA TYR A 344 -1.15 -4.23 15.25
C TYR A 344 -1.82 -5.53 14.82
N LEU A 345 -1.73 -6.57 15.66
CA LEU A 345 -2.15 -7.93 15.29
C LEU A 345 -1.45 -8.34 13.98
N ASP A 346 -2.23 -8.73 12.98
CA ASP A 346 -1.79 -9.07 11.63
C ASP A 346 -1.78 -7.88 10.66
N PHE A 347 -2.11 -6.68 11.15
CA PHE A 347 -2.14 -5.47 10.34
C PHE A 347 -0.83 -4.71 10.39
N LEU A 348 -0.48 -4.18 9.24
CA LEU A 348 0.59 -3.22 9.10
C LEU A 348 0.02 -1.80 9.22
N LEU A 349 0.70 -0.95 9.99
CA LEU A 349 0.29 0.42 10.24
C LEU A 349 1.33 1.39 9.68
N VAL A 350 0.86 2.26 8.79
CA VAL A 350 1.66 3.37 8.26
C VAL A 350 1.11 4.66 8.86
N SER A 351 1.97 5.41 9.55
CA SER A 351 1.58 6.70 10.11
C SER A 351 2.26 7.85 9.41
N LYS A 352 1.47 8.84 8.99
CA LYS A 352 1.95 10.14 8.53
C LYS A 352 1.76 11.18 9.63
N ASP A 353 2.82 11.93 9.92
CA ASP A 353 2.71 13.06 10.82
C ASP A 353 1.93 14.18 10.11
N VAL A 354 0.80 14.58 10.69
CA VAL A 354 -0.06 15.63 10.18
C VAL A 354 -0.04 16.80 11.14
N SER A 355 0.51 17.91 10.66
CA SER A 355 0.39 19.19 11.33
C SER A 355 -1.01 19.74 11.14
N PHE A 356 -1.80 19.73 12.22
CA PHE A 356 -3.01 20.55 12.32
C PHE A 356 -2.70 21.97 12.81
N ARG A 357 -1.42 22.35 12.86
CA ARG A 357 -1.04 23.69 13.31
C ARG A 357 -1.39 24.67 12.22
N GLN A 358 -2.42 25.45 12.46
CA GLN A 358 -2.72 26.61 11.63
C GLN A 358 -1.52 27.56 11.66
N THR A 359 -1.07 27.96 10.47
CA THR A 359 -0.05 28.99 10.32
C THR A 359 -0.63 30.31 10.79
N ILE A 360 0.06 30.98 11.71
CA ILE A 360 -0.28 32.34 12.12
C ILE A 360 0.69 33.27 11.40
N TYR A 361 0.14 34.10 10.54
CA TYR A 361 0.83 35.17 9.84
C TYR A 361 0.79 36.41 10.74
N VAL A 362 1.90 37.11 10.80
CA VAL A 362 2.02 38.39 11.50
C VAL A 362 2.35 39.44 10.48
N PHE A 363 1.53 40.48 10.45
CA PHE A 363 1.64 41.60 9.54
C PHE A 363 1.97 42.86 10.31
N ASP A 364 2.67 43.78 9.65
CA ASP A 364 2.82 45.14 10.14
C ASP A 364 1.45 45.83 10.11
N SER A 365 1.10 46.56 11.17
CA SER A 365 -0.22 47.20 11.24
C SER A 365 -0.39 48.32 10.22
N ASP A 366 0.71 48.95 9.79
CA ASP A 366 0.70 50.16 9.01
C ASP A 366 0.91 49.83 7.53
N THR A 367 1.91 49.01 7.21
CA THR A 367 2.23 48.63 5.82
C THR A 367 1.45 47.42 5.31
N LYS A 368 0.86 46.61 6.22
CA LYS A 368 0.24 45.31 5.92
C LYS A 368 1.20 44.29 5.30
N GLU A 369 2.50 44.51 5.37
CA GLU A 369 3.50 43.54 4.91
C GLU A 369 3.67 42.41 5.93
N ILE A 370 4.01 41.20 5.45
CA ILE A 370 4.25 40.05 6.32
C ILE A 370 5.57 40.24 7.07
N LEU A 371 5.50 40.32 8.39
CA LEU A 371 6.66 40.36 9.28
C LEU A 371 7.17 38.96 9.64
N ALA A 372 6.25 38.02 9.89
CA ALA A 372 6.62 36.68 10.34
C ALA A 372 5.54 35.64 10.03
N LYS A 373 5.96 34.37 9.97
CA LYS A 373 5.08 33.20 9.82
C LYS A 373 5.40 32.18 10.91
N PHE A 374 4.40 31.79 11.69
CA PHE A 374 4.54 30.82 12.77
C PHE A 374 3.71 29.57 12.51
N LEU A 375 4.38 28.42 12.43
CA LEU A 375 3.72 27.11 12.36
C LEU A 375 3.23 26.69 13.76
N GLY A 376 2.09 27.26 14.16
CA GLY A 376 1.36 26.93 15.37
C GLY A 376 1.37 28.00 16.46
N VAL A 377 0.33 27.91 17.30
CA VAL A 377 -0.01 28.89 18.34
C VAL A 377 1.11 29.11 19.35
N SER A 378 1.82 28.05 19.78
CA SER A 378 2.86 28.17 20.82
C SER A 378 4.02 29.09 20.44
N LYS A 379 4.44 29.08 19.17
CA LYS A 379 5.51 29.98 18.69
C LYS A 379 5.00 31.42 18.57
N ALA A 380 3.78 31.59 18.05
CA ALA A 380 3.13 32.90 17.97
C ALA A 380 2.90 33.53 19.35
N LEU A 381 2.55 32.74 20.37
CA LEU A 381 2.41 33.22 21.76
C LEU A 381 3.71 33.73 22.33
N LYS A 382 4.81 32.99 22.14
CA LYS A 382 6.16 33.42 22.57
C LYS A 382 6.58 34.71 21.87
N TYR A 383 6.29 34.82 20.58
CA TYR A 383 6.61 36.02 19.79
C TYR A 383 5.77 37.24 20.22
N ALA A 384 4.46 37.06 20.40
CA ALA A 384 3.54 38.12 20.81
C ALA A 384 3.68 38.51 22.29
N LYS A 385 4.28 37.63 23.12
CA LYS A 385 4.37 37.77 24.58
C LYS A 385 2.99 37.95 25.25
N VAL A 386 1.99 37.20 24.77
CA VAL A 386 0.63 37.19 25.32
C VAL A 386 0.15 35.78 25.65
N ASN A 387 -0.95 35.67 26.39
CA ASN A 387 -1.60 34.38 26.66
C ASN A 387 -2.49 33.91 25.49
N PHE A 388 -2.90 32.64 25.54
CA PHE A 388 -3.70 31.99 24.49
C PHE A 388 -4.97 32.76 24.13
N TYR A 389 -5.75 33.17 25.14
CA TYR A 389 -7.03 33.86 24.93
C TYR A 389 -6.85 35.23 24.27
N THR A 390 -5.77 35.93 24.63
CA THR A 390 -5.43 37.23 24.04
C THR A 390 -5.05 37.07 22.58
N LEU A 391 -4.14 36.15 22.26
CA LEU A 391 -3.76 35.89 20.87
C LEU A 391 -4.95 35.44 20.02
N LYS A 392 -5.81 34.57 20.57
CA LYS A 392 -7.05 34.15 19.91
C LYS A 392 -7.94 35.35 19.60
N SER A 393 -8.18 36.24 20.57
CA SER A 393 -8.98 37.44 20.34
C SER A 393 -8.34 38.41 19.34
N LEU A 394 -7.01 38.53 19.31
CA LEU A 394 -6.32 39.37 18.31
C LEU A 394 -6.52 38.83 16.89
N ILE A 395 -6.43 37.51 16.73
CA ILE A 395 -6.64 36.86 15.44
C ILE A 395 -8.11 36.95 14.99
N GLU A 396 -9.06 36.70 15.89
CA GLU A 396 -10.49 36.71 15.56
C GLU A 396 -11.01 38.13 15.25
N LYS A 397 -10.51 39.14 15.96
CA LYS A 397 -10.96 40.54 15.78
C LYS A 397 -10.13 41.31 14.74
N GLY A 398 -8.96 40.81 14.36
CA GLY A 398 -8.04 41.52 13.44
C GLY A 398 -7.42 42.79 14.02
N ASN A 399 -7.46 42.96 15.35
CA ASN A 399 -6.95 44.17 16.01
C ASN A 399 -5.42 44.21 16.01
N SER A 400 -4.86 45.41 15.86
CA SER A 400 -3.43 45.63 16.02
C SER A 400 -3.00 45.51 17.48
N TYR A 401 -1.87 44.84 17.73
CA TYR A 401 -1.20 44.78 19.02
C TYR A 401 0.29 45.04 18.83
N ASN A 402 0.82 46.08 19.48
CA ASN A 402 2.23 46.50 19.34
C ASN A 402 2.68 46.65 17.88
N GLY A 403 1.85 47.34 17.07
CA GLY A 403 2.10 47.59 15.65
C GLY A 403 1.95 46.35 14.75
N LYS A 404 1.27 45.29 15.22
CA LYS A 404 1.19 44.01 14.49
C LYS A 404 -0.23 43.46 14.43
N ILE A 405 -0.60 42.84 13.32
CA ILE A 405 -1.86 42.12 13.13
C ILE A 405 -1.57 40.63 12.97
N TYR A 406 -2.33 39.79 13.68
CA TYR A 406 -2.18 38.34 13.64
C TYR A 406 -3.34 37.75 12.86
N SER A 407 -3.08 36.83 11.92
CA SER A 407 -4.13 36.22 11.09
C SER A 407 -3.80 34.77 10.75
N TYR A 408 -4.85 33.97 10.53
CA TYR A 408 -4.72 32.65 9.91
C TYR A 408 -4.70 32.71 8.37
N LYS A 409 -5.00 33.86 7.79
CA LYS A 409 -4.94 34.11 6.35
C LYS A 409 -3.56 34.63 5.97
N ASP A 410 -3.10 34.26 4.79
CA ASP A 410 -1.81 34.67 4.23
C ASP A 410 -1.83 36.10 3.64
N LYS A 411 -2.99 36.75 3.66
CA LYS A 411 -3.22 38.15 3.27
C LYS A 411 -4.27 38.78 4.21
N ILE A 412 -4.18 40.09 4.41
CA ILE A 412 -5.13 40.91 5.19
C ILE A 412 -5.67 42.02 4.32
#